data_AF-A0A2E8ATI9-F1
#
_entry.id   AF-A0A2E8ATI9-F1
#
_cell.length_a   1.000
_cell.length_b   1.000
_cell.length_c   1.000
_cell.angle_alpha   90.00
_cell.angle_beta   90.00
_cell.angle_gamma   90.00
#
_symmetry.space_group_name_H-M   'P 1'
#
loop_
_entity.id
_entity.type
_entity.pdbx_description
1 polymer ?
#
loop_
_entity_poly.entity_id
_entity_poly.type
_entity_poly.pdbx_seq_one_letter_code
_entity_poly.pdbx_strand_id
1 'polypeptide(L)'
;MTKNELKDLVLMTFALFNQTLYAADQDITFKSWFSVLHDIGFDDCRQALEACAISDKFMPTPGALRRHVITKKEAVPSEHEFWSYIQAGIKARNEGTTIKTRKEVAEHEVVLKTIEQIGPDVVWGLHTNGDRQWALAAYTENLKQHMARGLTVVESNAT
;
A
#
# COMPACT_ATOMS: atom_id res chain seq x y z
N MET A 1 -9.83 -5.86 -11.61
CA MET A 1 -9.47 -7.19 -12.16
C MET A 1 -10.57 -7.74 -13.08
N THR A 2 -10.23 -8.68 -13.96
CA THR A 2 -11.19 -9.37 -14.85
C THR A 2 -11.97 -10.46 -14.10
N LYS A 3 -13.09 -10.93 -14.68
CA LYS A 3 -13.88 -12.03 -14.09
C LYS A 3 -13.11 -13.35 -14.00
N ASN A 4 -12.19 -13.61 -14.94
CA ASN A 4 -11.38 -14.83 -14.92
C ASN A 4 -10.32 -14.74 -13.82
N GLU A 5 -9.61 -13.62 -13.73
CA GLU A 5 -8.66 -13.34 -12.63
C GLU A 5 -9.30 -13.47 -11.25
N LEU A 6 -10.54 -12.99 -11.08
CA LEU A 6 -11.25 -13.14 -9.82
C LEU A 6 -11.61 -14.59 -9.50
N LYS A 7 -12.02 -15.39 -10.51
CA LYS A 7 -12.28 -16.82 -10.31
C LYS A 7 -11.03 -17.53 -9.82
N ASP A 8 -9.89 -17.25 -10.44
CA ASP A 8 -8.60 -17.82 -10.04
C ASP A 8 -8.24 -17.40 -8.60
N LEU A 9 -8.45 -16.14 -8.23
CA LEU A 9 -8.25 -15.65 -6.87
C LEU A 9 -9.12 -16.36 -5.83
N VAL A 10 -10.41 -16.54 -6.12
CA VAL A 10 -11.35 -17.24 -5.22
C VAL A 10 -10.94 -18.71 -5.09
N LEU A 11 -10.63 -19.39 -6.19
CA LEU A 11 -10.19 -20.78 -6.15
C LEU A 11 -8.88 -20.94 -5.35
N MET A 12 -7.92 -20.03 -5.54
CA MET A 12 -6.70 -19.98 -4.73
C MET A 12 -6.99 -19.77 -3.25
N THR A 13 -7.96 -18.90 -2.91
CA THR A 13 -8.35 -18.65 -1.52
C THR A 13 -8.86 -19.93 -0.87
N PHE A 14 -9.80 -20.63 -1.51
CA PHE A 14 -10.33 -21.89 -0.97
C PHE A 14 -9.23 -22.96 -0.85
N ALA A 15 -8.33 -23.05 -1.83
CA ALA A 15 -7.21 -23.99 -1.79
C ALA A 15 -6.23 -23.71 -0.64
N LEU A 16 -5.80 -22.45 -0.46
CA LEU A 16 -4.84 -22.06 0.59
C LEU A 16 -5.35 -22.35 2.01
N PHE A 17 -6.66 -22.24 2.21
CA PHE A 17 -7.31 -22.51 3.50
C PHE A 17 -7.90 -23.92 3.62
N ASN A 18 -7.59 -24.82 2.67
CA ASN A 18 -8.08 -26.19 2.62
C ASN A 18 -9.61 -26.31 2.70
N GLN A 19 -10.33 -25.36 2.09
CA GLN A 19 -11.79 -25.35 2.00
C GLN A 19 -12.27 -25.83 0.64
N THR A 20 -13.45 -26.46 0.60
CA THR A 20 -14.08 -26.92 -0.64
C THR A 20 -15.10 -25.89 -1.11
N LEU A 21 -14.98 -25.46 -2.37
CA LEU A 21 -15.99 -24.64 -3.03
C LEU A 21 -16.93 -25.55 -3.83
N TYR A 22 -18.15 -25.75 -3.34
CA TYR A 22 -19.15 -26.59 -4.01
C TYR A 22 -19.65 -25.95 -5.30
N ALA A 23 -19.86 -26.77 -6.34
CA ALA A 23 -20.30 -26.31 -7.66
C ALA A 23 -21.63 -25.53 -7.61
N ALA A 24 -22.53 -25.87 -6.68
CA ALA A 24 -23.80 -25.17 -6.49
C ALA A 24 -23.63 -23.70 -6.05
N ASP A 25 -22.56 -23.39 -5.30
CA ASP A 25 -22.34 -22.09 -4.68
C ASP A 25 -21.36 -21.19 -5.47
N GLN A 26 -20.72 -21.75 -6.51
CA GLN A 26 -19.69 -21.06 -7.29
C GLN A 26 -20.19 -19.74 -7.90
N ASP A 27 -21.34 -19.76 -8.58
CA ASP A 27 -21.83 -18.56 -9.28
C ASP A 27 -22.15 -17.42 -8.30
N ILE A 28 -22.78 -17.72 -7.18
CA ILE A 28 -23.09 -16.75 -6.13
C ILE A 28 -21.80 -16.24 -5.50
N THR A 29 -20.87 -17.13 -5.16
CA THR A 29 -19.60 -16.78 -4.53
C THR A 29 -18.76 -15.88 -5.44
N PHE A 30 -18.60 -16.23 -6.71
CA PHE A 30 -17.87 -15.38 -7.66
C PHE A 30 -18.53 -14.01 -7.85
N LYS A 31 -19.87 -13.94 -7.93
CA LYS A 31 -20.59 -12.66 -8.01
C LYS A 31 -20.36 -11.79 -6.77
N SER A 32 -20.45 -12.38 -5.58
CA SER A 32 -20.25 -11.68 -4.30
C SER A 32 -18.80 -11.21 -4.11
N TRP A 33 -17.82 -12.00 -4.54
CA TRP A 33 -16.42 -11.58 -4.50
C TRP A 33 -16.14 -10.48 -5.54
N PHE A 34 -16.74 -10.57 -6.73
CA PHE A 34 -16.55 -9.58 -7.78
C PHE A 34 -17.08 -8.21 -7.38
N SER A 35 -18.28 -8.14 -6.76
CA SER A 35 -18.85 -6.86 -6.32
C SER A 35 -17.93 -6.10 -5.37
N VAL A 36 -17.13 -6.81 -4.58
CA VAL A 36 -16.23 -6.23 -3.58
C VAL A 36 -14.81 -5.97 -4.11
N LEU A 37 -14.30 -6.73 -5.08
CA LEU A 37 -12.89 -6.67 -5.49
C LEU A 37 -12.66 -6.17 -6.94
N HIS A 38 -13.71 -5.93 -7.72
CA HIS A 38 -13.59 -5.64 -9.16
C HIS A 38 -12.66 -4.48 -9.51
N ASP A 39 -12.57 -3.45 -8.67
CA ASP A 39 -11.78 -2.24 -8.84
C ASP A 39 -10.30 -2.41 -8.44
N ILE A 40 -9.95 -3.50 -7.74
CA ILE A 40 -8.60 -3.76 -7.27
C ILE A 40 -7.82 -4.58 -8.33
N GLY A 41 -6.51 -4.35 -8.40
CA GLY A 41 -5.61 -5.12 -9.25
C GLY A 41 -5.48 -6.56 -8.76
N PHE A 42 -5.36 -7.51 -9.69
CA PHE A 42 -5.23 -8.94 -9.36
C PHE A 42 -4.00 -9.24 -8.49
N ASP A 43 -2.84 -8.70 -8.86
CA ASP A 43 -1.59 -8.92 -8.11
C ASP A 43 -1.65 -8.39 -6.67
N ASP A 44 -2.30 -7.24 -6.45
CA ASP A 44 -2.45 -6.66 -5.12
C ASP A 44 -3.29 -7.59 -4.22
N CYS A 45 -4.40 -8.10 -4.75
CA CYS A 45 -5.25 -9.05 -4.03
C CYS A 45 -4.56 -10.39 -3.78
N ARG A 46 -3.78 -10.89 -4.75
CA ARG A 46 -3.01 -12.13 -4.59
C ARG A 46 -1.97 -12.00 -3.48
N GLN A 47 -1.20 -10.90 -3.46
CA GLN A 47 -0.21 -10.66 -2.41
C GLN A 47 -0.86 -10.53 -1.03
N ALA A 48 -2.01 -9.85 -0.94
CA ALA A 48 -2.74 -9.75 0.32
C ALA A 48 -3.28 -11.12 0.77
N LEU A 49 -3.74 -11.95 -0.16
CA LEU A 49 -4.21 -13.30 0.13
C LEU A 49 -3.08 -14.20 0.65
N GLU A 50 -1.91 -14.16 0.01
CA GLU A 50 -0.72 -14.87 0.45
C GLU A 50 -0.29 -14.43 1.86
N ALA A 51 -0.35 -13.12 2.16
CA ALA A 51 -0.08 -12.61 3.50
C ALA A 51 -1.08 -13.16 4.53
N CYS A 52 -2.39 -13.11 4.24
CA CYS A 52 -3.43 -13.70 5.09
C CYS A 52 -3.22 -15.21 5.29
N ALA A 53 -2.83 -15.96 4.25
CA ALA A 53 -2.62 -17.40 4.38
C ALA A 53 -1.42 -17.74 5.29
N ILE A 54 -0.45 -16.83 5.41
CA ILE A 54 0.71 -16.99 6.31
C ILE A 54 0.35 -16.61 7.75
N SER A 55 -0.39 -15.52 7.95
CA SER A 55 -0.65 -14.96 9.29
C SER A 55 -1.93 -15.46 9.94
N ASP A 56 -2.97 -15.69 9.16
CA ASP A 56 -4.32 -15.84 9.65
C ASP A 56 -4.73 -17.31 9.70
N LYS A 57 -5.38 -17.70 10.80
CA LYS A 57 -5.93 -19.05 10.96
C LYS A 57 -7.17 -19.29 10.11
N PHE A 58 -7.91 -18.23 9.77
CA PHE A 58 -9.22 -18.31 9.14
C PHE A 58 -9.18 -17.68 7.75
N MET A 59 -9.98 -18.24 6.85
CA MET A 59 -10.10 -17.73 5.49
C MET A 59 -10.62 -16.28 5.51
N PRO A 60 -9.97 -15.34 4.80
CA PRO A 60 -10.42 -13.96 4.75
C PRO A 60 -11.73 -13.87 3.98
N THR A 61 -12.59 -12.96 4.41
CA THR A 61 -13.76 -12.53 3.62
C THR A 61 -13.29 -11.60 2.48
N PRO A 62 -14.04 -11.46 1.38
CA PRO A 62 -13.68 -10.51 0.32
C PRO A 62 -13.54 -9.07 0.84
N GLY A 63 -14.33 -8.68 1.84
CA GLY A 63 -14.21 -7.37 2.50
C GLY A 63 -12.93 -7.25 3.34
N ALA A 64 -12.53 -8.30 4.04
CA ALA A 64 -11.27 -8.33 4.79
C ALA A 64 -10.07 -8.24 3.85
N LEU A 65 -10.11 -8.98 2.73
CA LEU A 65 -9.04 -8.93 1.72
C LEU A 65 -8.92 -7.53 1.09
N ARG A 66 -10.05 -6.90 0.74
CA ARG A 66 -10.09 -5.51 0.28
C ARG A 66 -9.44 -4.57 1.29
N ARG A 67 -9.84 -4.67 2.56
CA ARG A 67 -9.29 -3.84 3.63
C ARG A 67 -7.78 -4.05 3.74
N HIS A 68 -7.30 -5.28 3.67
CA HIS A 68 -5.87 -5.56 3.74
C HIS A 68 -5.09 -4.90 2.60
N VAL A 69 -5.61 -4.92 1.38
CA VAL A 69 -4.98 -4.24 0.23
C VAL A 69 -4.98 -2.72 0.43
N ILE A 70 -6.11 -2.15 0.84
CA ILE A 70 -6.23 -0.70 1.03
C ILE A 70 -5.33 -0.23 2.17
N THR A 71 -5.38 -0.87 3.33
CA THR A 71 -4.56 -0.52 4.49
C THR A 71 -3.06 -0.66 4.19
N LYS A 72 -2.66 -1.66 3.38
CA LYS A 72 -1.26 -1.79 2.95
C LYS A 72 -0.85 -0.61 2.05
N LYS A 73 -1.72 -0.18 1.13
CA LYS A 73 -1.46 0.98 0.25
C LYS A 73 -1.46 2.31 0.99
N GLU A 74 -2.29 2.44 2.02
CA GLU A 74 -2.41 3.63 2.88
C GLU A 74 -1.43 3.60 4.07
N ALA A 75 -0.58 2.57 4.16
CA ALA A 75 0.41 2.48 5.23
C ALA A 75 1.40 3.62 5.09
N VAL A 76 1.34 4.55 6.04
CA VAL A 76 2.21 5.72 6.04
C VAL A 76 3.66 5.29 6.22
N PRO A 77 4.58 5.64 5.29
CA PRO A 77 5.96 5.24 5.40
C PRO A 77 6.61 5.72 6.70
N SER A 78 7.47 4.90 7.28
CA SER A 78 8.29 5.33 8.40
C SER A 78 9.33 6.37 7.97
N GLU A 79 9.84 7.16 8.92
CA GLU A 79 10.95 8.10 8.69
C GLU A 79 12.17 7.42 8.05
N HIS A 80 12.44 6.18 8.44
CA HIS A 80 13.53 5.37 7.90
C HIS A 80 13.28 4.96 6.44
N GLU A 81 12.05 4.58 6.10
CA GLU A 81 11.67 4.23 4.72
C GLU A 81 11.73 5.46 3.81
N PHE A 82 11.24 6.61 4.29
CA PHE A 82 11.36 7.88 3.58
C PHE A 82 12.83 8.24 3.31
N TRP A 83 13.69 8.21 4.33
CA TRP A 83 15.11 8.54 4.12
C TRP A 83 15.80 7.52 3.20
N SER A 84 15.48 6.23 3.34
CA SER A 84 16.03 5.18 2.47
C SER A 84 15.62 5.39 1.01
N TYR A 85 14.39 5.86 0.76
CA TYR A 85 13.92 6.25 -0.57
C TYR A 85 14.74 7.43 -1.14
N ILE A 86 14.97 8.48 -0.35
CA ILE A 86 15.79 9.62 -0.78
C ILE A 86 17.21 9.16 -1.14
N GLN A 87 17.85 8.37 -0.28
CA GLN A 87 19.19 7.83 -0.54
C GLN A 87 19.23 6.95 -1.81
N ALA A 88 18.22 6.11 -2.02
CA ALA A 88 18.11 5.29 -3.22
C ALA A 88 17.97 6.15 -4.48
N GLY A 89 17.20 7.24 -4.42
CA GLY A 89 17.05 8.19 -5.53
C GLY A 89 18.35 8.93 -5.85
N ILE A 90 19.07 9.41 -4.84
CA ILE A 90 20.38 10.07 -5.02
C ILE A 90 21.39 9.11 -5.64
N LYS A 91 21.45 7.88 -5.13
CA LYS A 91 22.32 6.84 -5.68
C LYS A 91 21.99 6.56 -7.15
N ALA A 92 20.71 6.35 -7.47
CA ALA A 92 20.27 6.08 -8.82
C ALA A 92 20.58 7.24 -9.79
N ARG A 93 20.40 8.50 -9.33
CA ARG A 93 20.76 9.70 -10.11
C ARG A 93 22.26 9.76 -10.41
N ASN A 94 23.10 9.47 -9.41
CA ASN A 94 24.55 9.47 -9.57
C ASN A 94 25.04 8.32 -10.47
N GLU A 95 24.36 7.18 -10.43
CA GLU A 95 24.69 6.00 -11.25
C GLU A 95 24.04 6.03 -12.65
N GLY A 96 23.15 6.98 -12.92
CA GLY A 96 22.36 7.02 -14.16
C GLY A 96 21.38 5.84 -14.30
N THR A 97 20.93 5.26 -13.17
CA THR A 97 20.03 4.10 -13.13
C THR A 97 18.62 4.49 -12.68
N THR A 98 17.67 3.55 -12.76
CA THR A 98 16.31 3.75 -12.26
C THR A 98 16.22 3.47 -10.77
N ILE A 99 15.40 4.24 -10.05
CA ILE A 99 15.18 4.08 -8.62
C ILE A 99 14.50 2.73 -8.37
N LYS A 100 15.15 1.85 -7.60
CA LYS A 100 14.57 0.57 -7.16
C LYS A 100 13.99 0.71 -5.75
N THR A 101 12.87 1.39 -5.63
CA THR A 101 12.14 1.56 -4.35
C THR A 101 10.71 1.05 -4.47
N ARG A 102 10.12 0.63 -3.35
CA ARG A 102 8.72 0.21 -3.28
C ARG A 102 7.81 1.38 -3.72
N LYS A 103 6.91 1.10 -4.65
CA LYS A 103 5.95 2.07 -5.20
C LYS A 103 5.10 2.73 -4.11
N GLU A 104 4.71 1.95 -3.11
CA GLU A 104 3.94 2.39 -1.92
C GLU A 104 4.63 3.53 -1.16
N VAL A 105 5.97 3.52 -1.06
CA VAL A 105 6.73 4.58 -0.38
C VAL A 105 6.88 5.81 -1.28
N ALA A 106 7.19 5.59 -2.56
CA ALA A 106 7.46 6.68 -3.50
C ALA A 106 6.23 7.53 -3.82
N GLU A 107 5.04 6.92 -3.84
CA GLU A 107 3.77 7.56 -4.20
C GLU A 107 2.96 8.03 -3.00
N HIS A 108 3.42 7.78 -1.77
CA HIS A 108 2.66 8.18 -0.58
C HIS A 108 2.56 9.70 -0.48
N GLU A 109 1.36 10.22 -0.17
CA GLU A 109 1.06 11.66 -0.15
C GLU A 109 2.02 12.44 0.76
N VAL A 110 2.33 11.91 1.95
CA VAL A 110 3.28 12.54 2.90
C VAL A 110 4.68 12.67 2.30
N VAL A 111 5.14 11.64 1.57
CA VAL A 111 6.46 11.64 0.92
C VAL A 111 6.49 12.69 -0.18
N LEU A 112 5.47 12.71 -1.05
CA LEU A 112 5.36 13.67 -2.15
C LEU A 112 5.31 15.12 -1.65
N LYS A 113 4.50 15.41 -0.63
CA LYS A 113 4.43 16.74 0.00
C LYS A 113 5.74 17.16 0.64
N THR A 114 6.43 16.21 1.28
CA THR A 114 7.73 16.50 1.88
C THR A 114 8.77 16.86 0.82
N ILE A 115 8.78 16.15 -0.31
CA ILE A 115 9.65 16.47 -1.45
C ILE A 115 9.29 17.83 -2.05
N GLU A 116 8.01 18.13 -2.20
CA GLU A 116 7.53 19.42 -2.70
C GLU A 116 7.96 20.58 -1.78
N GLN A 117 7.83 20.40 -0.45
CA GLN A 117 8.23 21.39 0.54
C GLN A 117 9.74 21.62 0.58
N ILE A 118 10.55 20.56 0.49
CA ILE A 118 12.01 20.66 0.48
C ILE A 118 12.51 21.28 -0.83
N GLY A 119 11.80 21.02 -1.92
CA GLY A 119 12.21 21.36 -3.27
C GLY A 119 12.72 20.11 -4.00
N PRO A 120 12.12 19.73 -5.16
CA PRO A 120 12.49 18.53 -5.89
C PRO A 120 13.97 18.50 -6.30
N ASP A 121 14.59 19.63 -6.63
CA ASP A 121 16.00 19.67 -7.00
C ASP A 121 16.93 19.57 -5.78
N VAL A 122 16.50 20.09 -4.64
CA VAL A 122 17.26 20.13 -3.38
C VAL A 122 17.28 18.75 -2.73
N VAL A 123 16.13 18.05 -2.71
CA VAL A 123 15.99 16.76 -2.02
C VAL A 123 16.96 15.69 -2.58
N TRP A 124 17.26 15.75 -3.88
CA TRP A 124 18.17 14.83 -4.54
C TRP A 124 19.66 15.24 -4.44
N GLY A 125 19.95 16.32 -3.71
CA GLY A 125 21.31 16.76 -3.38
C GLY A 125 21.66 16.57 -1.91
N LEU A 126 20.83 15.89 -1.12
CA LEU A 126 21.04 15.74 0.32
C LEU A 126 22.04 14.62 0.64
N HIS A 127 23.11 14.92 1.38
CA HIS A 127 24.21 13.96 1.58
C HIS A 127 24.83 13.97 2.97
N THR A 128 24.55 14.99 3.78
CA THR A 128 25.11 15.09 5.14
C THR A 128 24.13 14.59 6.20
N ASN A 129 24.65 14.33 7.41
CA ASN A 129 23.80 14.02 8.57
C ASN A 129 22.89 15.21 8.96
N GLY A 130 23.32 16.45 8.69
CA GLY A 130 22.49 17.64 8.90
C GLY A 130 21.32 17.68 7.92
N ASP A 131 21.58 17.38 6.64
CA ASP A 131 20.54 17.27 5.60
C ASP A 131 19.49 16.21 5.97
N ARG A 132 19.95 15.07 6.49
CA ARG A 132 19.06 14.01 6.98
C ARG A 132 18.14 14.52 8.10
N GLN A 133 18.70 15.16 9.13
CA GLN A 133 17.89 15.67 10.25
C GLN A 133 16.87 16.70 9.78
N TRP A 134 17.27 17.59 8.88
CA TRP A 134 16.39 18.60 8.31
C TRP A 134 15.25 17.98 7.48
N ALA A 135 15.56 17.05 6.59
CA ALA A 135 14.55 16.35 5.78
C ALA A 135 13.59 15.52 6.62
N LEU A 136 14.09 14.85 7.66
CA LEU A 136 13.25 14.11 8.60
C LEU A 136 12.34 15.04 9.41
N ALA A 137 12.83 16.21 9.84
CA ALA A 137 11.98 17.18 10.53
C ALA A 137 10.82 17.67 9.65
N ALA A 138 11.07 17.94 8.36
CA ALA A 138 10.03 18.28 7.39
C ALA A 138 9.04 17.11 7.19
N TYR A 139 9.55 15.88 7.11
CA TYR A 139 8.72 14.68 7.01
C TYR A 139 7.80 14.51 8.23
N THR A 140 8.34 14.62 9.44
CA THR A 140 7.57 14.48 10.69
C THR A 140 6.48 15.56 10.80
N GLU A 141 6.74 16.77 10.31
CA GLU A 141 5.73 17.84 10.28
C GLU A 141 4.59 17.52 9.30
N ASN A 142 4.92 17.10 8.07
CA ASN A 142 3.90 16.67 7.09
C ASN A 142 3.12 15.44 7.56
N LEU A 143 3.80 14.52 8.27
CA LEU A 143 3.18 13.35 8.89
C LEU A 143 2.14 13.77 9.91
N LYS A 144 2.46 14.71 10.81
CA LYS A 144 1.49 15.25 11.79
C LYS A 144 0.29 15.88 11.11
N GLN A 145 0.51 16.67 10.05
CA GLN A 145 -0.57 17.31 9.31
C GLN A 145 -1.46 16.29 8.59
N HIS A 146 -0.89 15.25 8.00
CA HIS A 146 -1.62 14.17 7.36
C HIS A 146 -2.46 13.37 8.38
N MET A 147 -1.88 13.03 9.54
CA MET A 147 -2.61 12.37 10.62
C MET A 147 -3.76 13.24 11.16
N ALA A 148 -3.54 14.55 11.35
CA ALA A 148 -4.57 15.49 11.79
C ALA A 148 -5.74 15.56 10.79
N ARG A 149 -5.46 15.59 9.47
CA ARG A 149 -6.50 15.52 8.43
C ARG A 149 -7.27 14.20 8.48
N GLY A 150 -6.57 13.08 8.68
CA GLY A 150 -7.19 11.76 8.84
C GLY A 150 -8.20 11.72 9.99
N LEU A 151 -7.87 12.29 11.15
CA LEU A 151 -8.81 12.39 12.28
C LEU A 151 -10.07 13.21 11.94
N THR A 152 -9.92 14.37 11.29
CA THR A 152 -11.08 15.24 10.98
C THR A 152 -12.08 14.62 10.00
N VAL A 153 -11.62 13.74 9.09
CA VAL A 153 -12.48 13.04 8.12
C VAL A 153 -13.26 11.90 8.79
N VAL A 154 -12.69 11.26 9.82
CA VAL A 154 -13.37 10.19 10.57
C VAL A 154 -14.50 10.75 11.43
N GLU A 155 -14.31 11.93 12.03
CA GLU A 155 -15.36 12.60 12.83
C GLU A 155 -16.54 13.10 11.99
N SER A 156 -16.31 13.50 10.75
CA SER A 156 -17.37 14.00 9.84
C SER A 156 -18.20 12.90 9.18
N ASN A 157 -17.70 11.65 9.15
CA ASN A 157 -18.44 10.47 8.69
C ASN A 157 -19.20 9.73 9.82
N ALA A 158 -19.12 10.23 11.06
CA ALA A 158 -19.77 9.64 12.24
C ALA A 158 -21.11 10.30 12.62
N THR A 159 -21.64 11.19 11.77
CA THR A 159 -22.97 11.84 11.88
C THR A 159 -23.86 11.43 10.73
#